data_AF-A0A9W9V8I4-F1
#
_entry.id   AF-A0A9W9V8I4-F1
#
_cell.length_a   1.000
_cell.length_b   1.000
_cell.length_c   1.000
_cell.angle_alpha   90.00
_cell.angle_beta   90.00
_cell.angle_gamma   90.00
#
_symmetry.space_group_name_H-M   'P 1'
#
loop_
_entity.id
_entity.type
_entity.pdbx_description
1 polymer ?
#
loop_
_entity_poly.entity_id
_entity_poly.type
_entity_poly.pdbx_seq_one_letter_code
_entity_poly.pdbx_strand_id
1 'polypeptide(L)'
;MKKLTKEVADQQRVSVPDDRQLEQLTQLRVQRARYAEIRRRLLRLASHIRECIVTLLRPYSYPLHPVVVYRLANYKARLTGIMENLRTLQAEERLGRHEERLSGAT
;
A
#
# COMPACT_ATOMS: atom_id res chain seq x y z
N MET A 1 59.58 -4.30 5.03
CA MET A 1 58.57 -3.32 5.49
C MET A 1 57.31 -3.56 4.67
N LYS A 2 56.31 -4.24 5.24
CA LYS A 2 55.00 -3.68 5.62
C LYS A 2 54.30 -2.95 4.48
N LYS A 3 53.29 -3.62 3.90
CA LYS A 3 51.97 -3.11 3.44
C LYS A 3 51.56 -3.88 2.17
N LEU A 4 50.83 -4.98 2.33
CA LEU A 4 50.03 -5.56 1.25
C LEU A 4 48.95 -6.53 1.76
N THR A 5 48.97 -6.89 3.05
CA THR A 5 48.05 -7.90 3.61
C THR A 5 46.93 -7.33 4.49
N LYS A 6 46.72 -6.00 4.51
CA LYS A 6 45.62 -5.39 5.30
C LYS A 6 44.40 -4.97 4.48
N GLU A 7 44.44 -5.01 3.15
CA GLU A 7 43.32 -4.51 2.32
C GLU A 7 42.32 -5.59 1.90
N VAL A 8 42.60 -6.89 2.13
CA VAL A 8 41.68 -7.98 1.77
C VAL A 8 40.70 -8.32 2.90
N ALA A 9 40.92 -7.78 4.11
CA ALA A 9 40.12 -8.12 5.30
C ALA A 9 38.77 -7.39 5.39
N ASP A 10 38.56 -6.33 4.61
CA ASP A 10 37.33 -5.54 4.58
C ASP A 10 36.46 -5.82 3.33
N GLN A 11 36.63 -6.99 2.71
CA GLN A 11 35.61 -7.50 1.82
C GLN A 11 34.38 -7.86 2.65
N GLN A 12 33.47 -6.89 2.78
CA GLN A 12 32.07 -7.11 3.15
C GLN A 12 31.62 -8.38 2.44
N ARG A 13 31.46 -9.48 3.20
CA ARG A 13 30.93 -10.72 2.67
C ARG A 13 29.55 -10.40 2.13
N VAL A 14 29.42 -10.32 0.81
CA VAL A 14 28.12 -10.24 0.17
C VAL A 14 27.46 -11.59 0.44
N SER A 15 26.54 -11.62 1.41
CA SER A 15 25.67 -12.77 1.63
C SER A 15 24.81 -12.91 0.38
N VAL A 16 25.08 -13.94 -0.42
CA VAL A 16 24.28 -14.23 -1.61
C VAL A 16 23.04 -14.98 -1.11
N PRO A 17 21.82 -14.44 -1.35
CA PRO A 17 20.62 -15.10 -0.89
C PRO A 17 20.50 -16.49 -1.51
N ASP A 18 20.16 -17.47 -0.68
CA ASP A 18 19.89 -18.84 -1.14
C ASP A 18 18.59 -18.91 -1.96
N ASP A 19 18.36 -20.04 -2.63
CA ASP A 19 17.19 -20.22 -3.49
C ASP A 19 15.86 -20.02 -2.74
N ARG A 20 15.80 -20.33 -1.44
CA ARG A 20 14.60 -20.11 -0.62
C ARG A 20 14.39 -18.63 -0.33
N GLN A 21 15.46 -17.90 -0.03
CA GLN A 21 15.40 -16.44 0.16
C GLN A 21 14.99 -15.74 -1.14
N LEU A 22 15.49 -16.20 -2.30
CA LEU A 22 15.07 -15.69 -3.60
C LEU A 22 13.59 -15.97 -3.90
N GLU A 23 13.11 -17.17 -3.58
CA GLU A 23 11.69 -17.52 -3.73
C GLU A 23 10.80 -16.65 -2.83
N GLN A 24 11.17 -16.48 -1.56
CA GLN A 24 10.47 -15.59 -0.61
C GLN A 24 10.41 -14.15 -1.11
N LEU A 25 11.53 -13.58 -1.55
CA LEU A 25 11.58 -12.22 -2.09
C LEU A 25 10.71 -12.08 -3.35
N THR A 26 10.65 -13.11 -4.18
CA THR A 26 9.79 -13.14 -5.36
C THR A 26 8.31 -13.12 -4.97
N GLN A 27 7.91 -13.94 -3.99
CA GLN A 27 6.54 -13.95 -3.46
C GLN A 27 6.15 -12.59 -2.87
N LEU A 28 7.03 -11.96 -2.08
CA LEU A 28 6.82 -10.63 -1.51
C LEU A 28 6.65 -9.56 -2.59
N ARG A 29 7.41 -9.63 -3.69
CA ARG A 29 7.24 -8.72 -4.85
C ARG A 29 5.89 -8.89 -5.54
N VAL A 30 5.45 -10.13 -5.77
CA VAL A 30 4.13 -10.41 -6.36
C VAL A 30 3.01 -9.87 -5.46
N GLN A 31 3.10 -10.09 -4.15
CA GLN A 31 2.14 -9.54 -3.19
C GLN A 31 2.11 -8.02 -3.23
N ARG A 32 3.26 -7.34 -3.27
CA ARG A 32 3.33 -5.86 -3.40
C ARG A 32 2.68 -5.36 -4.68
N ALA A 33 2.90 -6.02 -5.81
CA ALA A 33 2.27 -5.66 -7.06
C ALA A 33 0.73 -5.75 -6.96
N ARG A 34 0.24 -6.83 -6.34
CA ARG A 34 -1.19 -7.01 -6.07
C ARG A 34 -1.75 -5.92 -5.14
N TYR A 35 -1.04 -5.58 -4.06
CA TYR A 35 -1.44 -4.51 -3.15
C TYR A 35 -1.48 -3.14 -3.84
N ALA A 36 -0.48 -2.82 -4.66
CA ALA A 36 -0.46 -1.59 -5.44
C ALA A 36 -1.66 -1.50 -6.39
N GLU A 37 -2.04 -2.61 -7.03
CA GLU A 37 -3.23 -2.66 -7.89
C GLU A 37 -4.52 -2.43 -7.11
N ILE A 38 -4.71 -3.13 -5.98
CA ILE A 38 -5.89 -2.96 -5.12
C ILE A 38 -5.99 -1.50 -4.65
N ARG A 39 -4.87 -0.92 -4.19
CA ARG A 39 -4.80 0.48 -3.78
C ARG A 39 -5.22 1.43 -4.90
N ARG A 40 -4.71 1.23 -6.12
CA ARG A 40 -5.12 2.04 -7.30
C ARG A 40 -6.61 1.93 -7.57
N ARG A 41 -7.19 0.73 -7.49
CA ARG A 41 -8.64 0.51 -7.67
C ARG A 41 -9.45 1.25 -6.59
N LEU A 42 -9.06 1.14 -5.32
CA LEU A 42 -9.72 1.83 -4.21
C LEU A 42 -9.65 3.35 -4.33
N LEU A 43 -8.51 3.91 -4.72
CA LEU A 43 -8.34 5.36 -4.93
C LEU A 43 -9.20 5.87 -6.10
N ARG A 44 -9.32 5.10 -7.18
CA ARG A 44 -10.23 5.42 -8.29
C ARG A 44 -11.68 5.44 -7.84
N LEU A 45 -12.11 4.46 -7.04
CA LEU A 45 -13.46 4.41 -6.49
C LEU A 45 -13.74 5.61 -5.57
N ALA A 46 -12.79 5.99 -4.70
CA ALA A 46 -12.93 7.17 -3.85
C ALA A 46 -13.05 8.47 -4.67
N SER A 47 -12.25 8.59 -5.74
CA SER A 47 -12.29 9.75 -6.65
C SER A 47 -13.64 9.84 -7.37
N HIS A 48 -14.15 8.71 -7.86
CA HIS A 48 -15.47 8.65 -8.49
C HIS A 48 -16.59 9.04 -7.51
N ILE A 49 -16.54 8.55 -6.26
CA ILE A 49 -17.52 8.95 -5.23
C ILE A 49 -17.46 10.47 -4.98
N ARG A 50 -16.26 11.06 -4.93
CA ARG A 50 -16.10 12.51 -4.78
C ARG A 50 -16.76 13.27 -5.93
N GLU A 51 -16.56 12.84 -7.18
CA GLU A 51 -17.21 13.45 -8.35
C GLU A 51 -18.73 13.35 -8.26
N CYS A 52 -19.27 12.19 -7.84
CA CYS A 52 -20.70 12.03 -7.60
C CYS A 52 -21.22 12.99 -6.52
N ILE A 53 -20.50 13.18 -5.42
CA ILE A 53 -20.88 14.13 -4.35
C ILE A 53 -20.91 15.56 -4.91
N VAL A 54 -19.87 15.98 -5.63
CA VAL A 54 -19.81 17.33 -6.24
C VAL A 54 -20.98 17.54 -7.19
N THR A 55 -21.28 16.54 -8.03
CA THR A 55 -22.39 16.59 -8.98
C THR A 55 -23.74 16.64 -8.27
N LEU A 56 -23.91 15.84 -7.22
CA LEU A 56 -25.11 15.80 -6.40
C LEU A 56 -25.37 17.14 -5.71
N LEU A 57 -24.32 17.81 -5.21
CA LEU A 57 -24.45 19.06 -4.47
C LEU A 57 -24.57 20.30 -5.37
N ARG A 58 -24.05 20.25 -6.61
CA ARG A 58 -24.05 21.36 -7.56
C ARG A 58 -25.41 22.08 -7.75
N PRO A 59 -26.55 21.39 -7.87
CA PRO A 59 -27.84 22.05 -8.09
C PRO A 59 -28.51 22.56 -6.80
N TYR A 60 -27.96 22.28 -5.61
CA TYR A 60 -28.60 22.64 -4.34
C TYR A 60 -27.89 23.81 -3.67
N SER A 61 -28.59 24.94 -3.57
CA SER A 61 -28.18 26.08 -2.74
C SER A 61 -28.36 25.82 -1.24
N TYR A 62 -29.23 24.87 -0.87
CA TYR A 62 -29.43 24.37 0.50
C TYR A 62 -29.43 22.83 0.52
N PRO A 63 -28.48 22.16 1.19
CA PRO A 63 -28.26 20.72 1.10
C PRO A 63 -29.24 19.83 1.91
N LEU A 64 -30.36 20.39 2.40
CA LEU A 64 -31.27 19.71 3.32
C LEU A 64 -32.39 18.88 2.64
N HIS A 65 -32.37 18.75 1.31
CA HIS A 65 -33.36 17.91 0.63
C HIS A 65 -33.17 16.43 1.06
N PRO A 66 -34.24 15.72 1.50
CA PRO A 66 -34.12 14.37 2.08
C PRO A 66 -33.36 13.37 1.20
N VAL A 67 -33.54 13.45 -0.12
CA VAL A 67 -32.82 12.61 -1.09
C VAL A 67 -31.31 12.89 -1.10
N VAL A 68 -30.91 14.16 -0.95
CA VAL A 68 -29.50 14.55 -0.90
C VAL A 68 -28.87 14.02 0.38
N VAL A 69 -29.55 14.20 1.52
CA VAL A 69 -29.09 13.69 2.82
C VAL A 69 -28.91 12.16 2.79
N TYR A 70 -29.89 11.42 2.26
CA TYR A 70 -29.80 9.98 2.13
C TYR A 70 -28.63 9.53 1.23
N ARG A 71 -28.47 10.17 0.07
CA ARG A 71 -27.35 9.86 -0.84
C ARG A 71 -25.99 10.19 -0.24
N LEU A 72 -25.86 11.32 0.46
CA LEU A 72 -24.63 11.70 1.16
C LEU A 72 -24.28 10.70 2.26
N ALA A 73 -25.26 10.21 3.03
CA ALA A 73 -25.03 9.16 4.02
C ALA A 73 -24.49 7.87 3.38
N ASN A 74 -25.06 7.45 2.24
CA ASN A 74 -24.57 6.30 1.48
C ASN A 74 -23.15 6.49 0.95
N TYR A 75 -22.83 7.67 0.40
CA TYR A 75 -21.47 7.96 -0.05
C TYR A 75 -20.47 7.99 1.10
N LYS A 76 -20.85 8.54 2.25
CA LYS A 76 -20.03 8.51 3.48
C LYS A 76 -19.73 7.07 3.89
N ALA A 77 -20.74 6.20 3.97
CA ALA A 77 -20.56 4.80 4.31
C ALA A 77 -19.59 4.08 3.34
N ARG A 78 -19.73 4.33 2.02
CA ARG A 78 -18.83 3.76 1.01
C ARG A 78 -17.39 4.27 1.16
N LEU A 79 -17.18 5.56 1.43
CA LEU A 79 -15.85 6.11 1.68
C LEU A 79 -15.23 5.55 2.96
N THR A 80 -16.02 5.34 4.02
CA THR A 80 -15.56 4.67 5.24
C THR A 80 -15.02 3.27 4.94
N GLY A 81 -15.78 2.44 4.21
CA GLY A 81 -15.32 1.09 3.83
C GLY A 81 -14.06 1.12 2.95
N ILE A 82 -13.92 2.10 2.05
CA ILE A 82 -12.69 2.28 1.28
C ILE A 82 -11.51 2.63 2.20
N MET A 83 -11.70 3.53 3.16
CA MET A 83 -10.65 3.90 4.12
C MET A 83 -10.23 2.73 5.01
N GLU A 84 -11.17 1.91 5.46
CA GLU A 84 -10.87 0.69 6.22
C GLU A 84 -10.04 -0.29 5.39
N ASN A 85 -10.45 -0.57 4.16
CA ASN A 85 -9.68 -1.43 3.25
C ASN A 85 -8.26 -0.89 2.99
N LEU A 86 -8.11 0.42 2.84
CA LEU A 86 -6.78 1.04 2.69
C LEU A 86 -5.92 0.89 3.96
N ARG A 87 -6.52 0.97 5.15
CA ARG A 87 -5.81 0.74 6.42
C ARG A 87 -5.37 -0.71 6.56
N THR A 88 -6.24 -1.65 6.24
CA THR A 88 -5.92 -3.09 6.24
C THR A 88 -4.78 -3.39 5.29
N LEU A 89 -4.87 -2.91 4.04
CA LEU A 89 -3.82 -3.07 3.05
C LEU A 89 -2.48 -2.46 3.51
N GLN A 90 -2.52 -1.29 4.15
CA GLN A 90 -1.33 -0.65 4.70
C GLN A 90 -0.71 -1.47 5.84
N ALA A 91 -1.53 -2.10 6.68
CA ALA A 91 -1.05 -2.99 7.74
C ALA A 91 -0.37 -4.24 7.16
N GLU A 92 -1.00 -4.90 6.18
CA GLU A 92 -0.43 -6.05 5.47
C GLU A 92 0.91 -5.68 4.78
N GLU A 93 0.99 -4.53 4.10
CA GLU A 93 2.25 -4.08 3.52
C GLU A 93 3.35 -3.81 4.57
N ARG A 94 2.98 -3.37 5.78
CA ARG A 94 3.96 -3.17 6.87
C ARG A 94 4.48 -4.51 7.38
N LEU A 95 3.62 -5.52 7.50
CA LEU A 95 4.02 -6.88 7.87
C LEU A 95 4.95 -7.48 6.80
N GLY A 96 4.59 -7.42 5.53
CA GLY A 96 5.46 -7.92 4.45
C GLY A 96 6.80 -7.16 4.33
N ARG A 97 6.86 -5.86 4.68
CA ARG A 97 8.14 -5.13 4.80
C ARG A 97 8.97 -5.55 6.01
N HIS A 98 8.31 -5.95 7.10
CA HIS A 98 9.00 -6.49 8.27
C HIS A 98 9.61 -7.86 7.96
N GLU A 99 8.86 -8.73 7.29
CA GLU A 99 9.34 -10.03 6.82
C GLU A 99 10.53 -9.90 5.86
N GLU A 100 10.48 -8.97 4.89
CA GLU A 100 11.61 -8.71 3.99
C GLU A 100 12.90 -8.31 4.74
N ARG A 101 12.78 -7.51 5.81
CA ARG A 101 13.93 -7.12 6.63
C ARG A 101 14.51 -8.29 7.41
N LEU A 102 13.65 -9.20 7.87
CA LEU A 102 14.11 -10.41 8.57
C LEU A 102 14.80 -11.37 7.59
N SER A 103 14.27 -11.55 6.39
CA SER A 103 14.84 -12.43 5.36
C SER A 103 16.13 -11.86 4.71
N GLY A 104 16.33 -10.54 4.75
CA GLY A 104 17.52 -9.87 4.20
C GLY A 104 18.60 -9.50 5.22
N ALA A 105 18.42 -9.82 6.51
CA ALA A 105 19.38 -9.55 7.59
C ALA A 105 20.32 -10.73 7.93
N THR A 106 20.36 -11.76 7.08
CA THR A 106 21.21 -12.96 7.17
C THR A 106 21.94 -13.16 5.86
#